data_AF-A0AAD6Z3B2-F1
#
_entry.id   AF-A0AAD6Z3B2-F1
#
_cell.length_a   1.000
_cell.length_b   1.000
_cell.length_c   1.000
_cell.angle_alpha   90.00
_cell.angle_beta   90.00
_cell.angle_gamma   90.00
#
_symmetry.space_group_name_H-M   'P 1'
#
loop_
_entity.id
_entity.type
_entity.pdbx_description
1 polymer ?
#
loop_
_entity_poly.entity_id
_entity_poly.type
_entity_poly.pdbx_seq_one_letter_code
_entity_poly.pdbx_strand_id
1 'polypeptide(L)'
;MTCVPTDPPRLHILGATWGGIIITPDIQSLVSATQILTLDMCSLVHVLSPDPLPNWHKTLSVLYQYTDAPEGMCLLSTSELSTSVSVWPGVHQLYTSLRPAEWQSQPVLSVFALGPGAAQRGEGDTGVEILAVLWGGHRIGTPSVLAELARLFNGERGQIWMTNNFFKCDPWYNTKKTWVVYFRFAGHDSERVQVVTGVEDGALEVPWSRP
;
A
#
# COMPACT_ATOMS: atom_id res chain seq x y z
N MET A 1 -34.52 -25.52 -4.77
CA MET A 1 -33.05 -25.40 -4.80
C MET A 1 -32.69 -24.44 -5.91
N THR A 2 -32.46 -23.17 -5.59
CA THR A 2 -32.00 -22.17 -6.54
C THR A 2 -30.50 -22.00 -6.34
N CYS A 3 -29.72 -22.47 -7.31
CA CYS A 3 -28.28 -22.23 -7.36
C CYS A 3 -28.08 -20.72 -7.53
N VAL A 4 -27.50 -20.05 -6.53
CA VAL A 4 -27.04 -18.67 -6.69
C VAL A 4 -25.83 -18.75 -7.62
N PRO A 5 -25.83 -18.08 -8.78
CA PRO A 5 -24.60 -17.88 -9.51
C PRO A 5 -23.79 -16.89 -8.69
N THR A 6 -22.88 -17.38 -7.85
CA THR A 6 -21.83 -16.53 -7.29
C THR A 6 -20.91 -16.19 -8.45
N ASP A 7 -21.07 -14.98 -9.00
CA ASP A 7 -20.07 -14.38 -9.87
C ASP A 7 -18.68 -14.62 -9.27
N PRO A 8 -17.67 -14.96 -10.09
CA PRO A 8 -16.32 -15.14 -9.59
C PRO A 8 -15.88 -13.85 -8.89
N PRO A 9 -15.12 -13.96 -7.78
CA PRO A 9 -14.74 -12.81 -6.99
C PRO A 9 -13.92 -11.83 -7.81
N ARG A 10 -14.31 -10.56 -7.77
CA ARG A 10 -13.67 -9.51 -8.56
C ARG A 10 -12.55 -8.85 -7.77
N LEU A 11 -11.43 -8.64 -8.44
CA LEU A 11 -10.25 -7.97 -7.88
C LEU A 11 -10.38 -6.46 -8.10
N HIS A 12 -10.42 -5.72 -6.99
CA HIS A 12 -10.42 -4.26 -6.99
C HIS A 12 -9.05 -3.76 -6.52
N ILE A 13 -8.37 -2.97 -7.36
CA ILE A 13 -7.16 -2.25 -6.98
C ILE A 13 -7.58 -0.91 -6.38
N LEU A 14 -7.34 -0.74 -5.09
CA LEU A 14 -7.73 0.45 -4.31
C LEU A 14 -6.68 1.55 -4.40
N GLY A 15 -5.41 1.18 -4.57
CA GLY A 15 -4.31 2.09 -4.81
C GLY A 15 -3.03 1.33 -5.11
N ALA A 16 -2.20 1.88 -5.98
CA ALA A 16 -0.89 1.31 -6.29
C ALA A 16 0.16 2.38 -6.53
N THR A 17 1.39 2.09 -6.12
CA THR A 17 2.54 2.98 -6.29
C THR A 17 3.77 2.21 -6.75
N TRP A 18 4.60 2.84 -7.57
CA TRP A 18 5.92 2.33 -7.93
C TRP A 18 6.91 3.48 -8.00
N GLY A 19 8.06 3.35 -7.35
CA GLY A 19 9.12 4.37 -7.43
C GLY A 19 8.69 5.78 -6.99
N GLY A 20 7.75 5.90 -6.05
CA GLY A 20 7.30 7.20 -5.55
C GLY A 20 6.23 7.90 -6.42
N ILE A 21 5.67 7.21 -7.42
CA ILE A 21 4.52 7.70 -8.21
C ILE A 21 3.30 6.78 -8.06
N ILE A 22 2.11 7.30 -8.32
CA ILE A 22 0.85 6.56 -8.28
C ILE A 22 0.59 5.95 -9.66
N ILE A 23 0.34 4.64 -9.69
CA ILE A 23 0.17 3.82 -10.91
C ILE A 23 -1.12 2.97 -10.86
N THR A 24 -2.09 3.42 -10.07
CA THR A 24 -3.33 2.67 -9.80
C THR A 24 -4.08 2.29 -11.10
N PRO A 25 -4.28 3.19 -12.08
CA PRO A 25 -4.95 2.85 -13.33
C PRO A 25 -4.19 1.81 -14.15
N ASP A 26 -2.85 1.91 -14.18
CA ASP A 26 -2.00 1.00 -14.93
C ASP A 26 -2.09 -0.41 -14.36
N ILE A 27 -1.94 -0.57 -13.04
CA ILE A 27 -2.07 -1.87 -12.37
C ILE A 27 -3.49 -2.45 -12.52
N GLN A 28 -4.53 -1.61 -12.44
CA GLN A 28 -5.91 -2.05 -12.63
C GLN A 28 -6.15 -2.57 -14.06
N SER A 29 -5.48 -2.01 -15.07
CA SER A 29 -5.57 -2.44 -16.48
C SER A 29 -4.91 -3.80 -16.74
N LEU A 30 -3.99 -4.22 -15.87
CA LEU A 30 -3.27 -5.50 -15.96
C LEU A 30 -4.02 -6.66 -15.31
N VAL A 31 -5.14 -6.38 -14.61
CA VAL A 31 -5.98 -7.43 -14.03
C VAL A 31 -6.60 -8.25 -15.15
N SER A 32 -6.35 -9.56 -15.14
CA SER A 32 -6.84 -10.47 -16.17
C SER A 32 -8.36 -10.64 -16.12
N ALA A 33 -8.94 -11.21 -17.19
CA ALA A 33 -10.34 -11.63 -17.20
C ALA A 33 -10.68 -12.62 -16.07
N THR A 34 -9.69 -13.40 -15.61
CA THR A 34 -9.83 -14.34 -14.49
C THR A 34 -9.67 -13.69 -13.11
N GLN A 35 -9.63 -12.36 -13.03
CA GLN A 35 -9.49 -11.59 -11.78
C GLN A 35 -8.19 -11.92 -11.02
N ILE A 36 -7.13 -12.20 -11.80
CA ILE A 36 -5.78 -12.45 -11.31
C ILE A 36 -4.88 -11.33 -11.81
N LEU A 37 -4.02 -10.82 -10.94
CA LEU A 37 -2.94 -9.93 -11.32
C LEU A 37 -1.63 -10.71 -11.25
N THR A 38 -0.88 -10.76 -12.34
CA THR A 38 0.47 -11.34 -12.37
C THR A 38 1.43 -10.30 -12.90
N LEU A 39 2.47 -10.03 -12.13
CA LEU A 39 3.49 -9.05 -12.43
C LEU A 39 4.83 -9.77 -12.51
N ASP A 40 5.45 -9.71 -13.68
CA ASP A 40 6.86 -10.01 -13.83
C ASP A 40 7.64 -8.74 -13.47
N MET A 41 8.33 -8.78 -12.33
CA MET A 41 8.99 -7.61 -11.79
C MET A 41 10.24 -7.23 -12.60
N CYS A 42 10.86 -8.21 -13.28
CA CYS A 42 11.99 -8.00 -14.18
C CYS A 42 11.62 -7.19 -15.42
N SER A 43 10.37 -7.28 -15.88
CA SER A 43 9.87 -6.56 -17.06
C SER A 43 8.95 -5.39 -16.73
N LEU A 44 8.71 -5.12 -15.44
CA LEU A 44 7.76 -4.10 -14.97
C LEU A 44 8.05 -2.71 -15.54
N VAL A 45 9.32 -2.35 -15.71
CA VAL A 45 9.73 -1.07 -16.32
C VAL A 45 9.25 -0.88 -17.76
N HIS A 46 9.10 -1.98 -18.51
CA HIS A 46 8.58 -1.94 -19.88
C HIS A 46 7.06 -1.79 -19.91
N VAL A 47 6.39 -2.23 -18.84
CA VAL A 47 4.93 -2.15 -18.70
C VAL A 47 4.51 -0.78 -18.17
N LEU A 48 5.21 -0.26 -17.16
CA LEU A 48 4.88 0.99 -16.44
C LEU A 48 5.71 2.20 -16.91
N SER A 49 6.06 2.22 -18.20
CA SER A 49 6.94 3.24 -18.78
C SER A 49 6.34 4.66 -18.71
N PRO A 50 7.16 5.70 -18.42
CA PRO A 50 8.61 5.66 -18.20
C PRO A 50 9.03 5.27 -16.78
N ASP A 51 10.28 4.80 -16.60
CA ASP A 51 10.85 4.55 -15.27
C ASP A 51 10.85 5.85 -14.43
N PRO A 52 10.14 5.90 -13.28
CA PRO A 52 10.01 7.11 -12.48
C PRO A 52 11.32 7.49 -11.77
N LEU A 53 12.19 6.52 -11.47
CA LEU A 53 13.47 6.75 -10.80
C LEU A 53 14.56 5.87 -11.42
N PRO A 54 15.09 6.27 -12.59
CA PRO A 54 16.15 5.52 -13.26
C PRO A 54 17.37 5.32 -12.37
N ASN A 55 17.90 4.10 -12.32
CA ASN A 55 19.06 3.67 -11.52
C ASN A 55 18.83 3.64 -10.00
N TRP A 56 17.59 3.79 -9.54
CA TRP A 56 17.26 3.69 -8.12
C TRP A 56 16.44 2.43 -7.86
N HIS A 57 16.63 1.86 -6.68
CA HIS A 57 15.82 0.75 -6.19
C HIS A 57 14.39 1.23 -5.90
N LYS A 58 13.43 0.63 -6.60
CA LYS A 58 12.01 0.94 -6.51
C LYS A 58 11.25 -0.19 -5.83
N THR A 59 10.28 0.20 -5.01
CA THR A 59 9.26 -0.71 -4.48
C THR A 59 7.97 -0.52 -5.26
N LEU A 60 7.30 -1.64 -5.53
CA LEU A 60 5.91 -1.67 -5.92
C LEU A 60 5.06 -1.94 -4.67
N SER A 61 4.00 -1.16 -4.49
CA SER A 61 2.97 -1.48 -3.51
C SER A 61 1.59 -1.44 -4.14
N VAL A 62 0.73 -2.37 -3.74
CA VAL A 62 -0.64 -2.50 -4.29
C VAL A 62 -1.58 -2.81 -3.12
N LEU A 63 -2.46 -1.87 -2.81
CA LEU A 63 -3.60 -2.11 -1.93
C LEU A 63 -4.79 -2.60 -2.77
N TYR A 64 -5.35 -3.74 -2.41
CA TYR A 64 -6.42 -4.38 -3.17
C TYR A 64 -7.46 -5.07 -2.28
N GLN A 65 -8.60 -5.43 -2.86
CA GLN A 65 -9.66 -6.19 -2.20
C GLN A 65 -10.35 -7.11 -3.21
N TYR A 66 -10.84 -8.26 -2.75
CA TYR A 66 -11.77 -9.09 -3.50
C TYR A 66 -13.22 -8.89 -3.03
N THR A 67 -14.19 -8.93 -3.94
CA THR A 67 -15.62 -8.70 -3.62
C THR A 67 -16.22 -9.72 -2.66
N ASP A 68 -15.70 -10.95 -2.65
CA ASP A 68 -16.13 -12.04 -1.75
C ASP A 68 -15.39 -12.05 -0.40
N ALA A 69 -14.45 -11.11 -0.21
CA ALA A 69 -13.69 -10.92 1.01
C ALA A 69 -14.14 -9.63 1.72
N PRO A 70 -15.30 -9.63 2.40
CA PRO A 70 -15.81 -8.48 3.12
C PRO A 70 -14.92 -8.04 4.30
N GLU A 71 -13.98 -8.89 4.76
CA GLU A 71 -13.22 -8.66 5.99
C GLU A 71 -11.76 -8.21 5.82
N GLY A 72 -11.24 -7.90 4.62
CA GLY A 72 -9.86 -7.40 4.58
C GLY A 72 -9.36 -6.88 3.25
N MET A 73 -9.04 -5.58 3.23
CA MET A 73 -8.11 -5.05 2.23
C MET A 73 -6.76 -5.74 2.42
N CYS A 74 -6.09 -6.05 1.33
CA CYS A 74 -4.78 -6.66 1.32
C CYS A 74 -3.75 -5.69 0.75
N LEU A 75 -2.60 -5.57 1.41
CA LEU A 75 -1.48 -4.78 0.90
C LEU A 75 -0.37 -5.70 0.42
N LEU A 76 -0.08 -5.62 -0.87
CA LEU A 76 1.12 -6.15 -1.52
C LEU A 76 2.26 -5.13 -1.39
N SER A 77 3.46 -5.56 -1.01
CA SER A 77 4.69 -4.76 -1.11
C SER A 77 5.82 -5.65 -1.60
N THR A 78 6.52 -5.23 -2.66
CA THR A 78 7.61 -5.99 -3.28
C THR A 78 8.68 -5.08 -3.87
N SER A 79 9.92 -5.55 -3.90
CA SER A 79 11.04 -4.90 -4.59
C SER A 79 10.99 -5.21 -6.08
N GLU A 80 11.41 -4.26 -6.94
CA GLU A 80 11.59 -4.51 -8.38
C GLU A 80 12.61 -5.62 -8.70
N LEU A 81 13.49 -5.96 -7.75
CA LEU A 81 14.45 -7.04 -7.89
C LEU A 81 13.86 -8.45 -7.68
N SER A 82 12.56 -8.53 -7.37
CA SER A 82 11.86 -9.81 -7.23
C SER A 82 11.65 -10.46 -8.61
N THR A 83 11.28 -11.73 -8.66
CA THR A 83 11.08 -12.43 -9.95
C THR A 83 9.66 -12.22 -10.48
N SER A 84 8.66 -12.80 -9.83
CA SER A 84 7.27 -12.63 -10.23
C SER A 84 6.36 -12.65 -9.02
N VAL A 85 5.32 -11.84 -9.07
CA VAL A 85 4.33 -11.70 -8.01
C VAL A 85 2.94 -11.88 -8.61
N SER A 86 2.13 -12.74 -7.99
CA SER A 86 0.74 -12.94 -8.38
C SER A 86 -0.20 -12.68 -7.22
N VAL A 87 -1.37 -12.13 -7.52
CA VAL A 87 -2.49 -11.92 -6.62
C VAL A 87 -3.67 -12.73 -7.16
N TRP A 88 -4.17 -13.65 -6.34
CA TRP A 88 -5.32 -14.52 -6.66
C TRP A 88 -6.20 -14.72 -5.41
N PRO A 89 -7.46 -15.15 -5.56
CA PRO A 89 -8.33 -15.43 -4.42
C PRO A 89 -7.69 -16.42 -3.45
N GLY A 90 -7.65 -16.09 -2.16
CA GLY A 90 -7.06 -16.95 -1.12
C GLY A 90 -5.55 -16.86 -0.93
N VAL A 91 -4.82 -16.10 -1.76
CA VAL A 91 -3.37 -15.87 -1.62
C VAL A 91 -2.99 -15.37 -0.21
N HIS A 92 -3.85 -14.55 0.39
CA HIS A 92 -3.66 -14.03 1.73
C HIS A 92 -3.66 -15.13 2.82
N GLN A 93 -4.49 -16.17 2.70
CA GLN A 93 -4.53 -17.27 3.67
C GLN A 93 -3.22 -18.08 3.67
N LEU A 94 -2.58 -18.21 2.51
CA LEU A 94 -1.27 -18.84 2.37
C LEU A 94 -0.18 -18.01 3.07
N TYR A 95 -0.15 -16.70 2.87
CA TYR A 95 0.89 -15.85 3.49
C TYR A 95 0.70 -15.63 4.99
N THR A 96 -0.54 -15.67 5.49
CA THR A 96 -0.83 -15.47 6.93
C THR A 96 -0.60 -16.73 7.76
N SER A 97 -0.68 -17.91 7.14
CA SER A 97 -0.36 -19.19 7.79
C SER A 97 1.14 -19.44 7.93
N LEU A 98 1.96 -18.72 7.16
CA LEU A 98 3.42 -18.70 7.31
C LEU A 98 3.81 -17.70 8.42
N ARG A 99 4.00 -18.19 9.65
CA ARG A 99 4.40 -17.36 10.81
C ARG A 99 5.73 -16.61 10.60
N PRO A 100 5.96 -15.47 11.30
CA PRO A 100 7.00 -14.48 10.99
C PRO A 100 8.36 -14.78 11.64
N ALA A 101 8.82 -16.04 11.64
CA ALA A 101 10.10 -16.39 12.30
C ALA A 101 11.35 -16.16 11.43
N GLU A 102 11.22 -15.97 10.11
CA GLU A 102 12.37 -16.01 9.19
C GLU A 102 12.57 -14.73 8.34
N TRP A 103 11.83 -13.65 8.60
CA TRP A 103 11.82 -12.45 7.75
C TRP A 103 12.87 -11.39 8.13
N GLN A 104 14.06 -11.80 8.58
CA GLN A 104 15.13 -10.87 8.95
C GLN A 104 16.08 -10.49 7.80
N SER A 105 15.87 -10.92 6.55
CA SER A 105 16.89 -10.64 5.53
C SER A 105 16.48 -10.41 4.08
N GLN A 106 15.21 -10.43 3.65
CA GLN A 106 14.82 -10.03 2.29
C GLN A 106 13.30 -9.72 2.20
N PRO A 107 12.83 -8.53 1.76
CA PRO A 107 11.41 -8.26 1.54
C PRO A 107 11.06 -8.55 0.07
N VAL A 108 10.93 -9.83 -0.31
CA VAL A 108 10.53 -10.15 -1.69
C VAL A 108 9.02 -9.96 -1.87
N LEU A 109 8.23 -10.19 -0.82
CA LEU A 109 6.78 -10.03 -0.87
C LEU A 109 6.19 -9.90 0.54
N SER A 110 5.41 -8.86 0.81
CA SER A 110 4.60 -8.77 2.03
C SER A 110 3.14 -8.61 1.67
N VAL A 111 2.28 -9.49 2.21
CA VAL A 111 0.82 -9.42 2.10
C VAL A 111 0.24 -9.18 3.50
N PHE A 112 -0.40 -8.04 3.72
CA PHE A 112 -1.02 -7.72 5.00
C PHE A 112 -2.54 -7.68 4.86
N ALA A 113 -3.28 -8.42 5.70
CA ALA A 113 -4.69 -8.13 5.88
C ALA A 113 -4.86 -6.88 6.75
N LEU A 114 -5.70 -5.98 6.28
CA LEU A 114 -6.21 -4.85 7.02
C LEU A 114 -7.64 -5.21 7.44
N GLY A 115 -7.79 -5.90 8.56
CA GLY A 115 -9.10 -6.22 9.13
C GLY A 115 -9.82 -4.96 9.64
N PRO A 116 -11.14 -5.04 9.91
CA PRO A 116 -11.88 -3.97 10.58
C PRO A 116 -11.31 -3.77 11.99
N GLY A 117 -10.43 -2.77 12.14
CA GLY A 117 -9.66 -2.51 13.36
C GLY A 117 -8.13 -2.55 13.21
N ALA A 118 -7.61 -3.00 12.05
CA ALA A 118 -6.19 -2.90 11.72
C ALA A 118 -5.77 -1.47 11.35
N ALA A 119 -6.74 -0.65 10.93
CA ALA A 119 -6.53 0.77 10.81
C ALA A 119 -6.56 1.40 12.20
N GLN A 120 -5.43 1.99 12.59
CA GLN A 120 -5.39 2.77 13.82
C GLN A 120 -6.11 4.08 13.53
N ARG A 121 -7.31 4.25 14.11
CA ARG A 121 -7.86 5.60 14.32
C ARG A 121 -6.82 6.34 15.15
N GLY A 122 -6.41 7.52 14.69
CA GLY A 122 -5.57 8.40 15.50
C GLY A 122 -6.20 8.56 16.89
N GLU A 123 -5.38 8.80 17.90
CA GLU A 123 -5.89 9.14 19.23
C GLU A 123 -6.70 10.45 19.10
N GLY A 124 -8.02 10.34 19.14
CA GLY A 124 -8.96 11.42 18.77
C GLY A 124 -9.80 11.06 17.54
N ASP A 125 -11.05 11.50 17.52
CA ASP A 125 -12.01 11.31 16.40
C ASP A 125 -11.58 12.13 15.18
N THR A 126 -10.45 11.76 14.58
CA THR A 126 -9.67 12.56 13.63
C THR A 126 -10.25 12.52 12.22
N GLY A 127 -11.41 11.88 12.02
CA GLY A 127 -12.05 11.79 10.71
C GLY A 127 -11.20 11.12 9.63
N VAL A 128 -10.05 10.52 9.99
CA VAL A 128 -9.08 9.91 9.07
C VAL A 128 -8.72 8.53 9.59
N GLU A 129 -8.69 7.58 8.67
CA GLU A 129 -8.29 6.21 8.90
C GLU A 129 -7.03 5.90 8.08
N ILE A 130 -5.91 5.62 8.76
CA ILE A 130 -4.67 5.18 8.12
C ILE A 130 -4.74 3.67 7.87
N LEU A 131 -4.74 3.27 6.61
CA LEU A 131 -4.85 1.88 6.20
C LEU A 131 -3.48 1.21 6.19
N ALA A 132 -2.49 1.87 5.60
CA ALA A 132 -1.12 1.39 5.59
C ALA A 132 -0.10 2.50 5.33
N VAL A 133 1.11 2.29 5.86
CA VAL A 133 2.26 3.16 5.64
C VAL A 133 3.45 2.28 5.31
N LEU A 134 4.17 2.58 4.23
CA LEU A 134 5.42 1.91 3.87
C LEU A 134 6.56 2.91 3.79
N TRP A 135 7.74 2.47 4.24
CA TRP A 135 9.01 3.17 4.13
C TRP A 135 10.05 2.20 3.57
N GLY A 136 10.57 2.43 2.36
CA GLY A 136 11.47 1.47 1.70
C GLY A 136 10.88 0.06 1.61
N GLY A 137 9.56 -0.04 1.37
CA GLY A 137 8.84 -1.32 1.34
C GLY A 137 8.56 -1.96 2.70
N HIS A 138 9.15 -1.44 3.79
CA HIS A 138 8.88 -1.88 5.15
C HIS A 138 7.58 -1.24 5.68
N ARG A 139 6.68 -2.06 6.24
CA ARG A 139 5.42 -1.55 6.81
C ARG A 139 5.68 -0.88 8.15
N ILE A 140 5.19 0.35 8.28
CA ILE A 140 5.29 1.13 9.52
C ILE A 140 4.02 0.90 10.36
N GLY A 141 4.22 0.40 11.57
CA GLY A 141 3.18 0.23 12.60
C GLY A 141 3.39 1.10 13.84
N THR A 142 4.40 1.98 13.84
CA THR A 142 4.76 2.81 14.99
C THR A 142 3.63 3.80 15.32
N PRO A 143 2.98 3.73 16.49
CA PRO A 143 1.78 4.52 16.79
C PRO A 143 1.98 6.03 16.69
N SER A 144 3.11 6.55 17.16
CA SER A 144 3.41 7.99 17.10
C SER A 144 3.57 8.51 15.66
N VAL A 145 4.07 7.67 14.75
CA VAL A 145 4.16 8.02 13.32
C VAL A 145 2.77 8.06 12.69
N LEU A 146 1.94 7.05 12.99
CA LEU A 146 0.58 6.97 12.49
C LEU A 146 -0.30 8.11 13.00
N ALA A 147 -0.15 8.49 14.27
CA ALA A 147 -0.85 9.63 14.86
C ALA A 147 -0.46 10.96 14.19
N GLU A 148 0.84 11.21 13.97
CA GLU A 148 1.30 12.43 13.31
C GLU A 148 0.83 12.52 11.85
N LEU A 149 0.79 11.39 11.13
CA LEU A 149 0.18 11.32 9.80
C LEU A 149 -1.31 11.63 9.85
N ALA A 150 -2.08 11.02 10.76
CA ALA A 150 -3.50 11.29 10.91
C ALA A 150 -3.79 12.77 11.18
N ARG A 151 -2.99 13.42 12.04
CA ARG A 151 -3.07 14.87 12.31
C ARG A 151 -2.79 15.71 11.07
N LEU A 152 -1.79 15.34 10.26
CA LEU A 152 -1.53 15.99 8.97
C LEU A 152 -2.71 15.85 8.01
N PHE A 153 -3.25 14.64 7.85
CA PHE A 153 -4.42 14.42 6.98
C PHE A 153 -5.68 15.12 7.48
N ASN A 154 -5.82 15.28 8.80
CA ASN A 154 -6.83 16.11 9.41
C ASN A 154 -6.50 17.62 9.35
N GLY A 155 -5.45 18.05 8.66
CA GLY A 155 -5.11 19.46 8.49
C GLY A 155 -4.66 20.18 9.78
N GLU A 156 -4.36 19.44 10.85
CA GLU A 156 -3.80 19.99 12.10
C GLU A 156 -2.30 20.31 11.97
N ARG A 157 -1.68 19.82 10.90
CA ARG A 157 -0.28 20.03 10.57
C ARG A 157 -0.17 20.47 9.10
N GLY A 158 0.80 21.32 8.79
CA GLY A 158 1.01 21.82 7.43
C GLY A 158 1.90 20.92 6.57
N GLN A 159 2.95 20.35 7.16
CA GLN A 159 3.98 19.58 6.44
C GLN A 159 4.67 18.56 7.35
N ILE A 160 5.11 17.45 6.77
CA ILE A 160 6.01 16.47 7.37
C ILE A 160 7.18 16.21 6.43
N TRP A 161 8.41 16.24 6.96
CA TRP A 161 9.61 15.81 6.23
C TRP A 161 9.79 14.30 6.36
N MET A 162 9.76 13.59 5.24
CA MET A 162 9.74 12.13 5.19
C MET A 162 11.17 11.57 5.26
N THR A 163 11.61 11.26 6.48
CA THR A 163 12.99 10.89 6.81
C THR A 163 13.03 9.66 7.71
N ASN A 164 14.19 9.00 7.81
CA ASN A 164 14.44 7.94 8.78
C ASN A 164 14.08 8.35 10.23
N ASN A 165 14.35 9.61 10.61
CA ASN A 165 14.01 10.12 11.93
C ASN A 165 12.49 10.26 12.15
N PHE A 166 11.74 10.61 11.12
CA PHE A 166 10.29 10.63 11.20
C PHE A 166 9.73 9.21 11.37
N PHE A 167 10.13 8.28 10.51
CA PHE A 167 9.64 6.89 10.52
C PHE A 167 10.18 6.03 11.67
N LYS A 168 11.17 6.55 12.41
CA LYS A 168 11.85 5.86 13.54
C LYS A 168 12.63 4.60 13.12
N CYS A 169 12.94 4.46 11.84
CA CYS A 169 13.75 3.36 11.32
C CYS A 169 14.45 3.74 10.01
N ASP A 170 15.52 3.00 9.70
CA ASP A 170 16.22 3.01 8.41
C ASP A 170 16.23 1.59 7.83
N PRO A 171 15.22 1.21 7.03
CA PRO A 171 15.11 -0.15 6.51
C PRO A 171 16.20 -0.48 5.49
N TRP A 172 16.73 0.54 4.80
CA TRP A 172 17.74 0.39 3.75
C TRP A 172 18.87 1.40 3.95
N TYR A 173 19.86 0.98 4.74
CA TYR A 173 21.02 1.82 5.04
C TYR A 173 21.72 2.31 3.76
N ASN A 174 22.12 3.58 3.74
CA ASN A 174 22.79 4.26 2.61
C ASN A 174 22.04 4.24 1.27
N THR A 175 20.76 3.89 1.25
CA THR A 175 19.96 3.85 0.03
C THR A 175 18.77 4.78 0.19
N LYS A 176 18.53 5.64 -0.80
CA LYS A 176 17.33 6.47 -0.83
C LYS A 176 16.08 5.60 -0.90
N LYS A 177 15.06 5.94 -0.10
CA LYS A 177 13.80 5.17 -0.04
C LYS A 177 12.65 5.92 -0.67
N THR A 178 11.61 5.17 -1.03
CA THR A 178 10.28 5.72 -1.29
C THR A 178 9.41 5.52 -0.06
N TRP A 179 8.42 6.39 0.10
CA TRP A 179 7.37 6.26 1.10
C TRP A 179 5.99 6.22 0.43
N VAL A 180 5.03 5.57 1.06
CA VAL A 180 3.63 5.60 0.65
C VAL A 180 2.73 5.57 1.87
N VAL A 181 1.63 6.30 1.81
CA VAL A 181 0.56 6.27 2.80
C VAL A 181 -0.77 6.05 2.10
N TYR A 182 -1.46 4.99 2.52
CA TYR A 182 -2.84 4.69 2.15
C TYR A 182 -3.74 5.09 3.31
N PHE A 183 -4.75 5.92 3.02
CA PHE A 183 -5.68 6.41 4.02
C PHE A 183 -7.07 6.65 3.42
N ARG A 184 -8.07 6.86 4.26
CA ARG A 184 -9.41 7.31 3.86
C ARG A 184 -10.00 8.24 4.91
N PHE A 185 -10.96 9.06 4.52
CA PHE A 185 -11.71 9.88 5.47
C PHE A 185 -12.90 9.09 6.03
N ALA A 186 -13.14 9.17 7.33
CA ALA A 186 -14.31 8.62 7.99
C ALA A 186 -15.53 9.55 7.75
N GLY A 187 -16.66 9.01 7.26
CA GLY A 187 -17.84 9.80 6.90
C GLY A 187 -18.72 9.13 5.82
N HIS A 188 -19.75 9.81 5.32
CA HIS A 188 -20.77 9.22 4.43
C HIS A 188 -20.25 8.74 3.05
N ASP A 189 -19.00 9.09 2.67
CA ASP A 189 -18.26 8.62 1.47
C ASP A 189 -17.00 7.78 1.85
N SER A 190 -17.01 7.12 3.02
CA SER A 190 -15.86 6.46 3.68
C SER A 190 -15.22 5.25 2.96
N GLU A 191 -15.54 5.00 1.70
CA GLU A 191 -14.98 3.86 0.96
C GLU A 191 -13.80 4.25 0.09
N ARG A 192 -13.66 5.54 -0.27
CA ARG A 192 -12.60 5.96 -1.18
C ARG A 192 -11.24 5.99 -0.48
N VAL A 193 -10.39 5.04 -0.87
CA VAL A 193 -8.97 5.07 -0.52
C VAL A 193 -8.28 6.20 -1.27
N GLN A 194 -7.44 6.94 -0.55
CA GLN A 194 -6.46 7.86 -1.07
C GLN A 194 -5.07 7.30 -0.85
N VAL A 195 -4.19 7.62 -1.80
CA VAL A 195 -2.78 7.23 -1.77
C VAL A 195 -1.94 8.47 -2.01
N VAL A 196 -0.95 8.67 -1.14
CA VAL A 196 0.11 9.67 -1.32
C VAL A 196 1.44 8.97 -1.21
N THR A 197 2.41 9.42 -2.00
CA THR A 197 3.72 8.78 -2.09
C THR A 197 4.78 9.80 -2.50
N GLY A 198 6.03 9.45 -2.27
CA GLY A 198 7.17 10.24 -2.68
C GLY A 198 8.48 9.57 -2.33
N VAL A 199 9.54 10.38 -2.34
CA VAL A 199 10.91 9.96 -2.08
C VAL A 199 11.40 10.52 -0.75
N GLU A 200 12.35 9.83 -0.13
CA GLU A 200 13.12 10.29 1.04
C GLU A 200 13.64 11.72 0.87
N ASP A 201 13.60 12.46 1.98
CA ASP A 201 13.88 13.90 2.07
C ASP A 201 12.84 14.79 1.38
N GLY A 202 11.83 14.20 0.74
CA GLY A 202 10.66 14.91 0.26
C GLY A 202 9.75 15.36 1.40
N ALA A 203 9.11 16.51 1.20
CA ALA A 203 8.05 16.96 2.07
C ALA A 203 6.71 16.37 1.65
N LEU A 204 6.00 15.78 2.62
CA LEU A 204 4.57 15.56 2.49
C LEU A 204 3.86 16.85 2.95
N GLU A 205 3.41 17.60 1.95
CA GLU A 205 2.54 18.77 2.11
C GLU A 205 1.09 18.37 1.87
N VAL A 206 0.14 19.19 2.34
CA VAL A 206 -1.30 18.96 2.16
C VAL A 206 -1.74 19.46 0.78
N PRO A 207 -2.02 18.62 -0.23
CA PRO A 207 -2.48 19.06 -1.54
C PRO A 207 -3.97 18.75 -1.77
N TRP A 208 -4.68 18.15 -0.80
CA TRP A 208 -6.07 17.71 -0.96
C TRP A 208 -7.07 18.75 -0.44
N SER A 209 -8.13 19.00 -1.22
CA SER A 209 -9.33 19.67 -0.73
C SER A 209 -10.13 18.66 0.09
N ARG A 210 -10.55 19.02 1.30
CA ARG A 210 -11.57 18.23 2.00
C ARG A 210 -12.84 18.22 1.13
N PRO A 211 -13.50 17.07 0.91
CA PRO A 211 -14.84 17.06 0.33
C PRO A 211 -15.82 17.85 1.23
#